data_AF-M7N2T0-F1
#
_entry.id   AF-M7N2T0-F1
#
_cell.length_a   1.000
_cell.length_b   1.000
_cell.length_c   1.000
_cell.angle_alpha   90.00
_cell.angle_beta   90.00
_cell.angle_gamma   90.00
#
_symmetry.space_group_name_H-M   'P 1'
#
loop_
_entity.id
_entity.type
_entity.pdbx_description
1 polymer ?
#
loop_
_entity_poly.entity_id
_entity_poly.type
_entity_poly.pdbx_seq_one_letter_code
_entity_poly.pdbx_strand_id
1 'polypeptide(L)'
;MIRIEKEKTGNLIKTFVSDKLTQEDYDQLIPVLEETLENWKNVRWYFEMQDFKGWSMGGAFMDMSLGVRHTTDLSKLAMVGEKRWQESLSHLMKPFTTAEVRFYPLEEREKALEWITS
;
A
#
# COMPACT_ATOMS: atom_id res chain seq x y z
N MET A 1 7.37 5.37 -10.76
CA MET A 1 6.09 5.82 -11.35
C MET A 1 4.96 5.21 -10.57
N ILE A 2 4.16 6.06 -9.91
CA ILE A 2 2.97 5.67 -9.17
C ILE A 2 1.67 6.11 -9.87
N ARG A 3 0.65 5.26 -9.78
CA ARG A 3 -0.73 5.58 -10.12
C ARG A 3 -1.62 5.26 -8.94
N ILE A 4 -2.46 6.22 -8.56
CA ILE A 4 -3.37 6.11 -7.41
C ILE A 4 -4.81 6.16 -7.94
N GLU A 5 -5.62 5.18 -7.56
CA GLU A 5 -7.05 5.12 -7.84
C GLU A 5 -7.81 5.05 -6.50
N LYS A 6 -8.59 6.08 -6.21
CA LYS A 6 -9.46 6.15 -5.03
C LYS A 6 -10.91 5.94 -5.46
N GLU A 7 -11.64 5.08 -4.77
CA GLU A 7 -13.09 5.00 -4.98
C GLU A 7 -13.77 6.25 -4.40
N LYS A 8 -14.66 6.87 -5.18
CA LYS A 8 -15.36 8.12 -4.79
C LYS A 8 -16.26 7.97 -3.56
N THR A 9 -16.75 6.76 -3.30
CA THR A 9 -17.70 6.44 -2.22
C THR A 9 -17.21 5.28 -1.35
N GLY A 10 -15.93 4.94 -1.43
CA GLY A 10 -15.35 3.78 -0.78
C GLY A 10 -14.18 4.15 0.12
N ASN A 11 -13.91 3.28 1.09
CA ASN A 11 -12.73 3.29 1.92
C ASN A 11 -11.55 2.55 1.26
N LEU A 12 -11.60 2.29 -0.06
CA LEU A 12 -10.59 1.55 -0.81
C LEU A 12 -9.69 2.49 -1.62
N ILE A 13 -8.39 2.38 -1.38
CA ILE A 13 -7.34 3.02 -2.15
C ILE A 13 -6.61 1.93 -2.92
N LYS A 14 -6.46 2.09 -4.23
CA LYS A 14 -5.63 1.22 -5.06
C LYS A 14 -4.43 2.00 -5.56
N THR A 15 -3.27 1.41 -5.45
CA THR A 15 -2.00 2.01 -5.84
C THR A 15 -1.27 1.02 -6.71
N PHE A 16 -0.84 1.51 -7.87
CA PHE A 16 -0.12 0.74 -8.86
C PHE A 16 1.24 1.39 -9.03
N VAL A 17 2.27 0.60 -8.79
CA VAL A 17 3.65 1.05 -8.79
C VAL A 17 4.39 0.27 -9.86
N SER A 18 5.17 0.99 -10.64
CA SER A 18 6.08 0.39 -11.61
C SER A 18 7.48 0.97 -11.52
N ASP A 19 8.44 0.15 -11.94
CA ASP A 19 9.87 0.47 -11.95
C ASP A 19 10.38 0.84 -10.56
N LYS A 20 10.84 2.07 -10.33
CA LYS A 20 11.39 2.51 -9.05
C LYS A 20 10.47 3.56 -8.42
N LEU A 21 10.18 3.42 -7.12
CA LEU A 21 9.54 4.49 -6.36
C LEU A 21 10.56 5.60 -6.08
N THR A 22 10.21 6.82 -6.49
CA THR A 22 10.99 8.04 -6.23
C THR A 22 10.37 8.84 -5.08
N GLN A 23 11.08 9.87 -4.60
CA GLN A 23 10.52 10.79 -3.59
C GLN A 23 9.22 11.43 -4.07
N GLU A 24 9.16 11.84 -5.34
CA GLU A 24 7.97 12.46 -5.94
C GLU A 24 6.75 11.51 -5.97
N ASP A 25 6.99 10.20 -6.10
CA ASP A 25 5.92 9.20 -6.01
C ASP A 25 5.36 9.14 -4.57
N TYR A 26 6.22 9.27 -3.55
CA TYR A 26 5.80 9.33 -2.14
C TYR A 26 5.10 10.63 -1.79
N ASP A 27 5.61 11.77 -2.27
CA ASP A 27 5.02 13.09 -2.03
C ASP A 27 3.59 13.19 -2.58
N GLN A 28 3.24 12.36 -3.57
CA GLN A 28 1.87 12.21 -4.07
C GLN A 28 1.04 11.20 -3.28
N LEU A 29 1.65 10.10 -2.83
CA LEU A 29 0.95 9.02 -2.14
C LEU A 29 0.56 9.38 -0.70
N ILE A 30 1.49 9.99 0.04
CA ILE A 30 1.34 10.26 1.48
C ILE A 30 0.11 11.13 1.74
N PRO A 31 -0.08 12.30 1.08
CA PRO A 31 -1.24 13.15 1.36
C PRO A 31 -2.58 12.46 1.04
N VAL A 32 -2.63 11.62 0.00
CA VAL A 32 -3.85 10.90 -0.39
C VAL A 32 -4.21 9.83 0.64
N LEU A 33 -3.21 9.13 1.18
CA LEU A 33 -3.39 8.17 2.26
C LEU A 33 -3.87 8.88 3.54
N GLU A 34 -3.17 9.93 3.96
CA GLU A 34 -3.51 10.71 5.16
C GLU A 34 -4.92 11.29 5.07
N GLU A 35 -5.26 11.97 3.98
CA GLU A 35 -6.61 12.51 3.75
C GLU A 35 -7.67 11.41 3.85
N THR A 36 -7.40 10.22 3.30
CA THR A 36 -8.37 9.14 3.33
C THR A 36 -8.50 8.51 4.72
N LEU A 37 -7.39 8.37 5.46
CA LEU A 37 -7.37 7.86 6.82
C LEU A 37 -8.02 8.82 7.82
N GLU A 38 -7.91 10.13 7.60
CA GLU A 38 -8.60 11.14 8.42
C GLU A 38 -10.12 11.18 8.16
N ASN A 39 -10.54 10.99 6.91
CA ASN A 39 -11.95 11.09 6.53
C ASN A 39 -12.73 9.77 6.67
N TRP A 40 -12.05 8.62 6.63
CA TRP A 40 -12.69 7.31 6.61
C TRP A 40 -12.10 6.38 7.68
N LYS A 41 -12.97 5.66 8.37
CA LYS A 41 -12.59 4.54 9.23
C LYS A 41 -12.50 3.25 8.41
N ASN A 42 -11.66 2.32 8.86
CA ASN A 42 -11.46 1.02 8.22
C ASN A 42 -10.97 1.11 6.76
N VAL A 43 -10.08 2.05 6.45
CA VAL A 43 -9.45 2.16 5.13
C VAL A 43 -8.86 0.81 4.71
N ARG A 44 -9.03 0.50 3.44
CA ARG A 44 -8.49 -0.67 2.77
C ARG A 44 -7.54 -0.18 1.72
N TRP A 45 -6.37 -0.79 1.65
CA TRP A 45 -5.35 -0.39 0.70
C TRP A 45 -4.95 -1.59 -0.15
N TYR A 46 -4.92 -1.39 -1.46
CA TYR A 46 -4.42 -2.31 -2.45
C TYR A 46 -3.15 -1.72 -3.06
N PHE A 47 -2.05 -2.45 -2.99
CA PHE A 47 -0.72 -2.03 -3.41
C PHE A 47 -0.14 -3.03 -4.39
N GLU A 48 -0.17 -2.71 -5.68
CA GLU A 48 0.34 -3.54 -6.76
C GLU A 48 1.67 -3.02 -7.28
N MET A 49 2.63 -3.93 -7.41
CA MET A 49 4.00 -3.70 -7.84
C MET A 49 4.25 -4.51 -9.11
N GLN A 50 4.17 -3.84 -10.26
CA GLN A 50 4.45 -4.44 -11.56
C GLN A 50 5.84 -4.01 -12.04
N ASP A 51 6.71 -4.96 -12.43
CA ASP A 51 8.09 -4.68 -12.86
C ASP A 51 8.88 -3.81 -11.86
N PHE A 52 8.58 -3.98 -10.57
CA PHE A 52 9.12 -3.13 -9.52
C PHE A 52 10.58 -3.46 -9.23
N LYS A 53 11.46 -2.47 -9.37
CA LYS A 53 12.91 -2.57 -9.18
C LYS A 53 13.38 -2.09 -7.80
N GLY A 54 12.52 -1.46 -7.02
CA GLY A 54 12.79 -1.07 -5.65
C GLY A 54 12.46 0.39 -5.33
N TRP A 55 12.81 0.80 -4.12
CA TRP A 55 12.59 2.15 -3.60
C TRP A 55 13.91 2.94 -3.59
N SER A 56 13.89 4.17 -4.12
CA SER A 56 15.07 5.04 -4.15
C SER A 56 15.48 5.51 -2.75
N MET A 57 14.51 5.66 -1.86
CA MET A 57 14.70 6.03 -0.47
C MET A 57 13.87 5.09 0.39
N GLY A 58 14.47 4.03 0.92
CA GLY A 58 13.79 3.15 1.88
C GLY A 58 13.26 3.90 3.10
N GLY A 59 13.86 5.03 3.44
CA GLY A 59 13.41 5.94 4.51
C GLY A 59 12.01 6.50 4.27
N ALA A 60 11.70 6.98 3.06
CA ALA A 60 10.38 7.56 2.77
C ALA A 60 9.23 6.55 2.93
N PHE A 61 9.45 5.30 2.51
CA PHE A 61 8.47 4.24 2.75
C PHE A 61 8.33 3.93 4.25
N MET A 62 9.44 3.89 4.98
CA MET A 62 9.44 3.64 6.42
C MET A 62 8.73 4.77 7.18
N ASP A 63 8.98 6.03 6.84
CA ASP A 63 8.32 7.19 7.44
C ASP A 63 6.81 7.18 7.14
N MET A 64 6.41 6.88 5.90
CA MET A 64 5.01 6.67 5.54
C MET A 64 4.38 5.54 6.37
N SER A 65 5.07 4.41 6.54
CA SER A 65 4.55 3.30 7.35
C SER A 65 4.34 3.68 8.82
N LEU A 66 5.19 4.56 9.37
CA LEU A 66 5.06 5.07 10.73
C LEU A 66 3.92 6.07 10.86
N GLY A 67 3.75 6.96 9.87
CA GLY A 67 2.61 7.90 9.81
C GLY A 67 1.29 7.16 9.76
N VAL A 68 1.15 6.19 8.84
CA VAL A 68 -0.06 5.36 8.73
C VAL A 68 -0.27 4.50 9.98
N ARG A 69 0.78 4.05 10.67
CA ARG A 69 0.64 3.31 11.94
C ARG A 69 0.00 4.13 13.05
N HIS A 70 0.23 5.45 13.08
CA HIS A 70 -0.38 6.30 14.10
C HIS A 70 -1.90 6.46 13.89
N THR A 71 -2.37 6.26 12.66
CA THR A 71 -3.78 6.14 12.33
C THR A 71 -4.26 4.69 12.45
N THR A 72 -5.07 4.39 13.47
CA THR A 72 -5.67 3.06 13.70
C THR A 72 -6.73 2.66 12.67
N ASP A 73 -6.93 3.47 11.64
CA ASP A 73 -8.05 3.34 10.71
C ASP A 73 -7.75 2.48 9.49
N LEU A 74 -6.51 2.01 9.29
CA LEU A 74 -6.20 1.02 8.24
C LEU A 74 -6.61 -0.39 8.71
N SER A 75 -7.56 -1.01 7.99
CA SER A 75 -8.11 -2.33 8.34
C SER A 75 -7.52 -3.47 7.51
N LYS A 76 -7.28 -3.26 6.22
CA LYS A 76 -6.75 -4.28 5.30
C LYS A 76 -5.69 -3.68 4.36
N LEU A 77 -4.60 -4.41 4.13
CA LEU A 77 -3.62 -4.13 3.08
C LEU A 77 -3.39 -5.38 2.23
N ALA A 78 -3.70 -5.28 0.94
CA ALA A 78 -3.33 -6.28 -0.06
C ALA A 78 -2.08 -5.79 -0.80
N MET A 79 -1.00 -6.56 -0.75
CA MET A 79 0.21 -6.31 -1.52
C MET A 79 0.29 -7.33 -2.65
N VAL A 80 0.49 -6.87 -3.87
CA VAL A 80 0.54 -7.70 -5.07
C VAL A 80 1.87 -7.45 -5.77
N GLY A 81 2.70 -8.47 -5.98
CA GLY A 81 3.98 -8.27 -6.64
C GLY A 81 4.86 -9.51 -6.73
N GLU A 82 6.13 -9.32 -7.03
CA GLU A 82 7.09 -10.43 -7.10
C GLU A 82 7.52 -10.91 -5.71
N LYS A 83 7.73 -12.23 -5.56
CA LYS A 83 8.13 -12.86 -4.28
C LYS A 83 9.38 -12.25 -3.63
N ARG A 84 10.32 -11.71 -4.41
CA ARG A 84 11.52 -11.04 -3.88
C ARG A 84 11.19 -9.84 -2.97
N TRP A 85 10.03 -9.21 -3.18
CA TRP A 85 9.57 -8.11 -2.35
C TRP A 85 8.85 -8.58 -1.09
N GLN A 86 8.41 -9.84 -1.01
CA GLN A 86 7.69 -10.37 0.14
C GLN A 86 8.51 -10.27 1.43
N GLU A 87 9.79 -10.63 1.41
CA GLU A 87 10.66 -10.51 2.59
C GLU A 87 10.91 -9.05 2.97
N SER A 88 11.25 -8.21 1.98
CA SER A 88 11.49 -6.79 2.19
C SER A 88 10.26 -6.08 2.78
N LEU A 89 9.07 -6.40 2.26
CA LEU A 89 7.81 -5.86 2.72
C LEU A 89 7.41 -6.45 4.07
N SER A 90 7.68 -7.72 4.36
CA SER A 90 7.34 -8.31 5.66
C SER A 90 7.87 -7.50 6.84
N HIS A 91 9.06 -6.92 6.69
CA HIS A 91 9.69 -6.10 7.72
C HIS A 91 9.08 -4.70 7.78
N LEU A 92 8.76 -4.13 6.63
CA LEU A 92 8.07 -2.86 6.50
C LEU A 92 6.61 -2.94 6.99
N MET A 93 6.04 -4.14 7.02
CA MET A 93 4.65 -4.40 7.43
C MET A 93 4.49 -4.68 8.93
N LYS A 94 5.58 -5.02 9.63
CA LYS A 94 5.59 -5.17 11.11
C LYS A 94 4.93 -4.03 11.89
N PRO A 95 5.04 -2.74 11.48
CA PRO A 95 4.41 -1.64 12.19
C PRO A 95 2.87 -1.61 12.05
N PHE A 96 2.31 -2.24 11.00
CA PHE A 96 0.87 -2.26 10.72
C PHE A 96 0.13 -3.38 11.47
N THR A 97 0.46 -3.60 12.74
CA THR A 97 -0.06 -4.73 13.53
C THR A 97 -1.59 -4.78 13.66
N THR A 98 -2.28 -3.66 13.44
CA THR A 98 -3.75 -3.58 13.52
C THR A 98 -4.44 -3.91 12.19
N ALA A 99 -3.73 -3.80 11.07
CA ALA A 99 -4.28 -4.10 9.76
C ALA A 99 -4.08 -5.58 9.42
N GLU A 100 -5.06 -6.21 8.77
CA GLU A 100 -4.84 -7.51 8.15
C GLU A 100 -4.01 -7.28 6.88
N VAL A 101 -2.83 -7.89 6.80
CA VAL A 101 -1.91 -7.71 5.68
C VAL A 101 -1.75 -9.03 4.94
N ARG A 102 -1.95 -9.01 3.63
CA ARG A 102 -1.73 -10.19 2.77
C ARG A 102 -0.88 -9.85 1.57
N PHE A 103 0.04 -10.77 1.24
CA PHE A 103 0.85 -10.70 0.04
C PHE A 103 0.36 -11.72 -0.98
N TYR A 104 0.24 -11.29 -2.23
CA TYR A 104 -0.14 -12.11 -3.37
C TYR A 104 0.91 -11.95 -4.48
N PRO A 105 1.28 -13.04 -5.17
CA PRO A 105 2.06 -12.92 -6.40
C PRO A 105 1.26 -12.15 -7.47
N LEU A 106 1.95 -11.51 -8.41
CA LEU A 106 1.32 -10.70 -9.47
C LEU A 106 0.28 -11.50 -10.30
N GLU A 107 0.51 -12.79 -10.49
CA GLU A 107 -0.43 -13.72 -11.15
C GLU A 107 -1.76 -13.90 -10.39
N GLU A 108 -1.79 -13.59 -9.08
CA GLU A 108 -2.95 -13.69 -8.21
C GLU A 108 -3.60 -12.33 -7.91
N ARG A 109 -3.33 -11.29 -8.73
CA ARG A 109 -3.91 -9.95 -8.53
C ARG A 109 -5.44 -9.96 -8.37
N GLU A 110 -6.13 -10.85 -9.08
CA GLU A 110 -7.59 -10.97 -8.99
C GLU A 110 -8.02 -11.45 -7.60
N LYS A 111 -7.33 -12.44 -7.02
CA LYS A 111 -7.59 -12.92 -5.66
C LYS A 111 -7.34 -11.84 -4.62
N ALA A 112 -6.32 -11.02 -4.84
CA ALA A 112 -6.00 -9.89 -3.96
C ALA A 112 -7.10 -8.82 -4.00
N LEU A 113 -7.64 -8.53 -5.20
CA LEU A 113 -8.77 -7.63 -5.38
C LEU A 113 -10.05 -8.18 -4.73
N GLU A 114 -10.36 -9.46 -4.92
CA GLU A 114 -11.50 -10.10 -4.24
C GLU A 114 -11.38 -9.99 -2.73
N TRP A 115 -10.21 -10.31 -2.17
CA TRP A 115 -9.99 -10.27 -0.72
C TRP A 115 -10.07 -8.86 -0.15
N ILE A 116 -9.49 -7.85 -0.81
CA ILE A 116 -9.53 -6.47 -0.30
C ILE A 116 -10.96 -5.91 -0.31
N THR A 117 -11.80 -6.36 -1.25
CA THR A 117 -13.21 -5.96 -1.35
C THR A 117 -14.17 -6.77 -0.47
N SER A 118 -13.70 -7.87 0.12
CA SER A 118 -14.51 -8.70 1.02
C SER A 118 -14.84 -8.06 2.37
#